data_AF-A0AAD8MVR8-F1
#
_entry.id   AF-A0AAD8MVR8-F1
#
_cell.length_a   1.000
_cell.length_b   1.000
_cell.length_c   1.000
_cell.angle_alpha   90.00
_cell.angle_beta   90.00
_cell.angle_gamma   90.00
#
_symmetry.space_group_name_H-M   'P 1'
#
loop_
_entity.id
_entity.type
_entity.pdbx_description
1 polymer ?
#
loop_
_entity_poly.entity_id
_entity_poly.type
_entity_poly.pdbx_seq_one_letter_code
_entity_poly.pdbx_strand_id
1 'polypeptide(L)'
;MPGKLNEVMWPRLVARDELQGICQYMECGRVSPTDDLDTEDIFQDTQNTPICDIYVFGFQEVVPLKAANILGTEKSKICMKWNSLIRKTLNKNTCSTQQDFRCLISCGIMGCLGNKGSVSVRFRLHETSFCLGPTLDLPRNILEHERVIILGDLNYRISLPEHKIRELVDKGDWNMLLQNDQLRQETRDGQVFEGWHEGVIRFAPTYKYDLESDSYYGTDDPTKAQKKRAPAWCDRIMWLGEGLKQHSYTRNESKLSDHRPVKAVFTIQVKVLQTDIVSRVFRGV
;
A
#
# COMPACT_ATOMS: atom_id res chain seq x y z
N MET A 1 -18.39 -33.54 -22.27
CA MET A 1 -17.14 -33.41 -21.49
C MET A 1 -16.73 -31.95 -21.50
N PRO A 2 -16.79 -31.23 -20.37
CA PRO A 2 -16.22 -29.90 -20.26
C PRO A 2 -14.80 -29.98 -19.67
N GLY A 3 -13.84 -29.41 -20.39
CA GLY A 3 -12.42 -29.40 -20.04
C GLY A 3 -12.14 -28.69 -18.71
N LYS A 4 -11.31 -29.32 -17.90
CA LYS A 4 -10.75 -28.76 -16.66
C LYS A 4 -9.79 -27.62 -17.02
N LEU A 5 -10.21 -26.37 -16.79
CA LEU A 5 -9.31 -25.22 -16.64
C LEU A 5 -8.61 -25.31 -15.28
N ASN A 6 -7.76 -26.32 -15.09
CA ASN A 6 -6.88 -26.48 -13.93
C ASN A 6 -5.48 -26.86 -14.42
N GLU A 7 -4.88 -26.03 -15.28
CA GLU A 7 -3.44 -26.10 -15.56
C GLU A 7 -2.75 -24.86 -14.97
N VAL A 8 -2.42 -25.02 -13.69
CA VAL A 8 -1.18 -24.60 -13.01
C VAL A 8 -0.38 -23.46 -13.67
N MET A 9 -0.75 -22.22 -13.33
CA MET A 9 0.12 -21.04 -13.43
C MET A 9 0.79 -20.77 -12.08
N TRP A 10 1.64 -21.70 -11.62
CA TRP A 10 2.49 -21.55 -10.43
C TRP A 10 3.98 -21.92 -10.57
N PRO A 11 4.56 -22.41 -11.69
CA PRO A 11 5.92 -22.97 -11.67
C PRO A 11 7.03 -22.06 -11.12
N ARG A 12 6.89 -20.73 -11.22
CA ARG A 12 7.93 -19.78 -10.78
C ARG A 12 7.92 -19.42 -9.30
N LEU A 13 6.79 -19.59 -8.60
CA LEU A 13 6.71 -19.33 -7.15
C LEU A 13 7.13 -20.56 -6.33
N VAL A 14 7.10 -21.77 -6.92
CA VAL A 14 7.19 -23.05 -6.22
C VAL A 14 8.57 -23.36 -5.60
N ALA A 15 9.61 -22.56 -5.83
CA ALA A 15 10.99 -22.91 -5.42
C ALA A 15 11.80 -21.76 -4.79
N ARG A 16 11.16 -20.72 -4.23
CA ARG A 16 11.88 -19.60 -3.59
C ARG A 16 11.47 -19.45 -2.14
N ASP A 17 12.44 -19.44 -1.22
CA ASP A 17 12.24 -19.17 0.21
C ASP A 17 12.06 -17.67 0.51
N GLU A 18 12.32 -16.81 -0.47
CA GLU A 18 12.18 -15.36 -0.38
C GLU A 18 11.52 -14.79 -1.63
N LEU A 19 10.59 -13.86 -1.42
CA LEU A 19 9.89 -13.12 -2.47
C LEU A 19 10.10 -11.62 -2.31
N GLN A 20 10.19 -10.90 -3.42
CA GLN A 20 10.21 -9.44 -3.42
C GLN A 20 8.77 -8.91 -3.53
N GLY A 21 8.40 -8.01 -2.63
CA GLY A 21 7.09 -7.39 -2.60
C GLY A 21 7.19 -5.88 -2.61
N ILE A 22 6.24 -5.22 -3.27
CA ILE A 22 6.07 -3.78 -3.21
C ILE A 22 4.68 -3.43 -2.68
N CYS A 23 4.64 -2.50 -1.73
CA CYS A 23 3.42 -1.89 -1.23
C CYS A 23 3.45 -0.41 -1.55
N GLN A 24 2.41 0.10 -2.19
CA GLN A 24 2.29 1.50 -2.54
C GLN A 24 0.89 2.02 -2.19
N TYR A 25 0.85 3.19 -1.58
CA TYR A 25 -0.37 3.88 -1.23
C TYR A 25 -0.47 5.22 -1.96
N MET A 26 -1.66 5.55 -2.44
CA MET A 26 -1.95 6.81 -3.12
C MET A 26 -3.36 7.32 -2.79
N GLU A 27 -3.46 8.59 -2.37
CA GLU A 27 -4.71 9.35 -2.41
C GLU A 27 -4.95 9.86 -3.84
N CYS A 28 -6.09 9.59 -4.45
CA CYS A 28 -6.37 9.99 -5.84
C CYS A 28 -7.05 11.36 -5.98
N GLY A 29 -7.22 12.12 -4.88
CA GLY A 29 -7.79 13.47 -4.91
C GLY A 29 -9.20 13.58 -5.49
N ARG A 30 -9.95 12.48 -5.57
CA ARG A 30 -11.30 12.39 -6.16
C ARG A 30 -11.36 12.68 -7.65
N VAL A 31 -10.25 12.47 -8.36
CA VAL A 31 -10.14 12.69 -9.80
C VAL A 31 -10.19 11.36 -10.55
N SER A 32 -10.96 11.31 -11.64
CA SER A 32 -10.92 10.17 -12.55
C SER A 32 -9.65 10.25 -13.40
N PRO A 33 -8.87 9.16 -13.55
CA PRO A 33 -7.70 9.17 -14.39
C PRO A 33 -8.09 9.42 -15.84
N THR A 34 -7.26 10.14 -16.58
CA THR A 34 -7.37 10.32 -18.03
C THR A 34 -6.70 9.14 -18.74
N ASP A 35 -6.95 8.96 -20.06
CA ASP A 35 -6.39 7.81 -20.80
C ASP A 35 -4.89 7.97 -21.13
N ASP A 36 -4.43 9.21 -21.14
CA ASP A 36 -3.06 9.66 -21.35
C ASP A 36 -2.27 9.81 -20.04
N LEU A 37 -2.88 9.49 -18.89
CA LEU A 37 -2.20 9.57 -17.62
C LEU A 37 -0.96 8.68 -17.62
N ASP A 38 0.22 9.31 -17.53
CA ASP A 38 1.44 8.57 -17.31
C ASP A 38 1.48 8.06 -15.88
N THR A 39 1.57 6.74 -15.78
CA THR A 39 1.57 6.03 -14.50
C THR A 39 2.88 5.28 -14.27
N GLU A 40 3.83 5.37 -15.21
CA GLU A 40 5.19 4.85 -15.00
C GLU A 40 5.82 5.55 -13.83
N ASP A 41 5.87 6.88 -13.84
CA ASP A 41 6.44 7.67 -12.75
C ASP A 41 5.81 7.35 -11.38
N ILE A 42 4.55 6.89 -11.35
CA ILE A 42 3.85 6.55 -10.12
C ILE A 42 4.20 5.13 -9.67
N PHE A 43 3.99 4.12 -10.53
CA PHE A 43 4.04 2.71 -10.14
C PHE A 43 5.38 2.03 -10.42
N GLN A 44 6.18 2.60 -11.31
CA GLN A 44 7.46 2.05 -11.77
C GLN A 44 8.44 3.20 -12.00
N ASP A 45 9.18 3.58 -10.96
CA ASP A 45 10.42 4.31 -11.19
C ASP A 45 11.36 3.35 -11.95
N THR A 46 11.42 3.51 -13.26
CA THR A 46 12.05 2.62 -14.25
C THR A 46 13.56 2.50 -14.08
N GLN A 47 14.18 3.37 -13.27
CA GLN A 47 15.62 3.32 -12.99
C GLN A 47 15.96 2.59 -11.68
N ASN A 48 15.02 2.46 -10.72
CA ASN A 48 15.32 1.97 -9.37
C ASN A 48 14.34 0.96 -8.77
N THR A 49 13.20 0.67 -9.41
CA THR A 49 12.21 -0.26 -8.85
C THR A 49 12.50 -1.69 -9.32
N PRO A 50 12.88 -2.63 -8.44
CA PRO A 50 13.14 -4.01 -8.83
C PRO A 50 11.85 -4.69 -9.31
N ILE A 51 11.97 -5.61 -10.26
CA ILE A 51 10.86 -6.50 -10.64
C ILE A 51 10.48 -7.32 -9.40
N CYS A 52 9.29 -7.06 -8.85
CA CYS A 52 8.78 -7.74 -7.67
C CYS A 52 7.89 -8.94 -8.03
N ASP A 53 7.80 -9.89 -7.11
CA ASP A 53 6.89 -11.04 -7.19
C ASP A 53 5.44 -10.66 -6.80
N ILE A 54 5.28 -9.69 -5.88
CA ILE A 54 3.97 -9.23 -5.38
C ILE A 54 3.88 -7.71 -5.44
N TYR A 55 2.77 -7.20 -5.98
CA TYR A 55 2.43 -5.77 -6.00
C TYR A 55 1.13 -5.54 -5.23
N VAL A 56 1.17 -4.66 -4.23
CA VAL A 56 0.01 -4.25 -3.43
C VAL A 56 -0.19 -2.74 -3.58
N PHE A 57 -1.29 -2.33 -4.20
CA PHE A 57 -1.66 -0.91 -4.35
C PHE A 57 -2.88 -0.59 -3.50
N GLY A 58 -2.74 0.37 -2.59
CA GLY A 58 -3.83 0.95 -1.82
C GLY A 58 -4.20 2.31 -2.38
N PHE A 59 -5.50 2.53 -2.58
CA PHE A 59 -6.03 3.81 -3.03
C PHE A 59 -7.15 4.30 -2.12
N GLN A 60 -7.18 5.59 -1.82
CA GLN A 60 -8.35 6.26 -1.26
C GLN A 60 -8.76 7.44 -2.15
N GLU A 61 -10.00 7.90 -1.95
CA GLU A 61 -10.62 8.97 -2.74
C GLU A 61 -10.50 8.78 -4.26
N VAL A 62 -10.71 7.54 -4.72
CA VAL A 62 -10.61 7.14 -6.15
C VAL A 62 -11.69 7.75 -7.03
N VAL A 63 -12.81 8.18 -6.44
CA VAL A 63 -14.00 8.65 -7.16
C VAL A 63 -14.48 10.01 -6.65
N PRO A 64 -15.02 10.87 -7.54
CA PRO A 64 -15.72 12.09 -7.13
C PRO A 64 -16.82 11.80 -6.10
N LEU A 65 -17.00 12.67 -5.10
CA LEU A 65 -18.17 12.60 -4.22
C LEU A 65 -19.44 13.00 -4.98
N LYS A 66 -20.04 12.03 -5.66
CA LYS A 66 -21.35 12.12 -6.31
C LYS A 66 -22.28 11.05 -5.74
N ALA A 67 -23.57 11.34 -5.61
CA ALA A 67 -24.55 10.37 -5.13
C ALA A 67 -24.53 9.05 -5.94
N ALA A 68 -24.31 9.13 -7.26
CA ALA A 68 -24.14 7.95 -8.12
C ALA A 68 -22.92 7.07 -7.77
N ASN A 69 -21.84 7.66 -7.23
CA ASN A 69 -20.65 6.94 -6.77
C ASN A 69 -20.87 6.26 -5.41
N ILE A 70 -21.76 6.82 -4.58
CA ILE A 70 -22.21 6.18 -3.34
C ILE A 70 -23.07 4.95 -3.67
N LEU A 71 -23.87 5.02 -4.74
CA LEU A 71 -24.74 3.94 -5.24
C LEU A 71 -24.03 2.92 -6.15
N GLY A 72 -22.75 3.14 -6.49
CA GLY A 72 -21.84 2.11 -7.03
C GLY A 72 -21.72 2.00 -8.57
N THR A 73 -22.52 2.69 -9.38
CA THR A 73 -22.54 2.49 -10.84
C THR A 73 -21.35 3.14 -11.59
N GLU A 74 -20.99 4.38 -11.25
CA GLU A 74 -19.82 5.07 -11.82
C GLU A 74 -18.49 4.57 -11.22
N LYS A 75 -18.52 4.15 -9.95
CA LYS A 75 -17.36 3.59 -9.22
C LYS A 75 -16.71 2.43 -9.97
N SER A 76 -17.52 1.52 -10.51
CA SER A 76 -17.04 0.35 -11.26
C SER A 76 -16.22 0.74 -12.50
N LYS A 77 -16.68 1.74 -13.28
CA LYS A 77 -15.99 2.19 -14.50
C LYS A 77 -14.64 2.84 -14.18
N ILE A 78 -14.59 3.69 -13.15
CA ILE A 78 -13.35 4.37 -12.72
C ILE A 78 -12.33 3.34 -12.19
N CYS A 79 -12.78 2.37 -11.38
CA CYS A 79 -11.92 1.28 -10.92
C CYS A 79 -11.36 0.44 -12.08
N MET A 80 -12.18 0.11 -13.09
CA MET A 80 -11.70 -0.59 -14.30
C MET A 80 -10.63 0.20 -15.04
N LYS A 81 -10.77 1.54 -15.13
CA LYS A 81 -9.78 2.39 -15.77
C LYS A 81 -8.45 2.38 -15.03
N TRP A 82 -8.45 2.54 -13.71
CA TRP A 82 -7.24 2.39 -12.88
C TRP A 82 -6.59 1.02 -13.07
N ASN A 83 -7.37 -0.06 -13.07
CA ASN A 83 -6.84 -1.41 -13.30
C ASN A 83 -6.18 -1.55 -14.68
N SER A 84 -6.78 -0.96 -15.72
CA SER A 84 -6.23 -0.98 -17.08
C SER A 84 -4.88 -0.26 -17.13
N LEU A 85 -4.78 0.91 -16.51
CA LEU A 85 -3.53 1.69 -16.44
C LEU A 85 -2.45 0.95 -15.66
N ILE A 86 -2.76 0.42 -14.47
CA ILE A 86 -1.81 -0.36 -13.66
C ILE A 86 -1.32 -1.58 -14.44
N ARG A 87 -2.23 -2.35 -15.06
CA ARG A 87 -1.85 -3.52 -15.88
C ARG A 87 -0.97 -3.13 -17.05
N LYS A 88 -1.33 -2.06 -17.77
CA LYS A 88 -0.53 -1.56 -18.90
C LYS A 88 0.89 -1.22 -18.44
N THR A 89 1.02 -0.51 -17.33
CA THR A 89 2.32 -0.11 -16.77
C THR A 89 3.13 -1.30 -16.28
N LEU A 90 2.53 -2.20 -15.50
CA LEU A 90 3.22 -3.39 -15.00
C LEU A 90 3.69 -4.34 -16.12
N ASN A 91 2.91 -4.47 -17.18
CA ASN A 91 3.21 -5.36 -18.31
C ASN A 91 4.21 -4.78 -19.32
N LYS A 92 4.49 -3.46 -19.32
CA LYS A 92 5.48 -2.85 -20.23
C LYS A 92 6.89 -3.44 -20.07
N ASN A 93 7.25 -3.85 -18.85
CA ASN A 93 8.59 -4.31 -18.50
C ASN A 93 8.72 -5.85 -18.37
N THR A 94 7.67 -6.61 -18.68
CA THR A 94 7.72 -8.08 -18.65
C THR A 94 7.95 -8.66 -20.04
N CYS A 95 9.17 -9.14 -20.31
CA CYS A 95 9.47 -9.86 -21.56
C CYS A 95 8.77 -11.23 -21.58
N SER A 96 7.85 -11.40 -22.54
CA SER A 96 7.34 -12.67 -23.13
C SER A 96 6.86 -13.83 -22.24
N THR A 97 6.70 -13.70 -20.92
CA THR A 97 6.02 -14.73 -20.11
C THR A 97 4.75 -14.17 -19.50
N GLN A 98 3.62 -14.82 -19.82
CA GLN A 98 2.26 -14.56 -19.36
C GLN A 98 2.20 -14.58 -17.82
N GLN A 99 2.59 -13.48 -17.18
CA GLN A 99 2.35 -13.25 -15.76
C GLN A 99 0.90 -12.76 -15.62
N ASP A 100 -0.02 -13.63 -15.22
CA ASP A 100 -1.36 -13.19 -14.86
C ASP A 100 -1.31 -12.41 -13.54
N PHE A 101 -1.23 -11.09 -13.65
CA PHE A 101 -1.47 -10.20 -12.53
C PHE A 101 -2.93 -10.36 -12.07
N ARG A 102 -3.14 -10.98 -10.89
CA ARG A 102 -4.44 -10.99 -10.21
C ARG A 102 -4.59 -9.73 -9.37
N CYS A 103 -5.37 -8.78 -9.86
CA CYS A 103 -5.80 -7.61 -9.10
C CYS A 103 -6.89 -8.05 -8.11
N LEU A 104 -6.56 -8.11 -6.81
CA LEU A 104 -7.52 -8.37 -5.75
C LEU A 104 -8.07 -7.02 -5.26
N ILE A 105 -9.30 -6.72 -5.65
CA ILE A 105 -10.00 -5.52 -5.19
C ILE A 105 -10.87 -5.93 -4.02
N SER A 106 -10.67 -5.28 -2.88
CA SER A 106 -11.67 -5.26 -1.83
C SER A 106 -12.23 -3.83 -1.77
N CYS A 107 -13.55 -3.69 -1.72
CA CYS A 107 -14.23 -2.42 -1.57
C CYS A 107 -15.00 -2.51 -0.28
N GLY A 108 -14.71 -1.63 0.68
CA GLY A 108 -15.36 -1.65 1.98
C GLY A 108 -16.88 -1.55 1.85
N ILE A 109 -17.58 -2.42 2.58
CA ILE A 109 -18.99 -2.25 2.95
C ILE A 109 -19.10 -2.48 4.47
N MET A 110 -19.81 -1.53 5.11
CA MET A 110 -20.45 -1.53 6.44
C MET A 110 -19.69 -1.03 7.69
N GLY A 111 -20.16 0.13 8.19
CA GLY A 111 -20.16 0.48 9.62
C GLY A 111 -20.06 1.99 9.90
N CYS A 112 -21.18 2.67 10.15
CA CYS A 112 -21.33 4.11 10.47
C CYS A 112 -21.32 5.06 9.26
N LEU A 113 -22.30 5.97 9.21
CA LEU A 113 -22.52 6.97 8.17
C LEU A 113 -21.25 7.85 7.98
N GLY A 114 -20.41 7.53 7.00
CA GLY A 114 -19.18 8.26 6.69
C GLY A 114 -18.44 7.67 5.47
N ASN A 115 -17.70 8.49 4.73
CA ASN A 115 -16.91 8.09 3.56
C ASN A 115 -15.52 7.52 3.91
N LYS A 116 -15.29 7.19 5.19
CA LYS A 116 -14.02 6.66 5.71
C LYS A 116 -14.18 5.18 6.08
N GLY A 117 -13.18 4.35 5.77
CA GLY A 117 -13.18 2.93 6.07
C GLY A 117 -11.89 2.25 5.63
N SER A 118 -11.77 0.95 5.88
CA SER A 118 -10.60 0.15 5.49
C SER A 118 -10.98 -0.98 4.54
N VAL A 119 -10.00 -1.37 3.72
CA VAL A 119 -10.08 -2.47 2.78
C VAL A 119 -8.96 -3.44 3.11
N SER A 120 -9.27 -4.73 3.22
CA SER A 120 -8.28 -5.77 3.48
C SER A 120 -8.33 -6.86 2.42
N VAL A 121 -7.15 -7.34 2.02
CA VAL A 121 -6.96 -8.47 1.11
C VAL A 121 -6.18 -9.54 1.86
N ARG A 122 -6.72 -10.76 1.91
CA ARG A 122 -6.07 -11.95 2.49
C ARG A 122 -5.72 -12.91 1.36
N PHE A 123 -4.48 -13.38 1.33
CA PHE A 123 -4.06 -14.51 0.50
C PHE A 123 -3.06 -15.36 1.28
N ARG A 124 -3.02 -16.66 0.97
CA ARG A 124 -2.02 -17.60 1.50
C ARG A 124 -1.01 -17.88 0.39
N LEU A 125 0.27 -17.79 0.72
CA LEU A 125 1.37 -18.01 -0.21
C LEU A 125 2.26 -19.12 0.35
N HIS A 126 2.26 -20.27 -0.31
CA HIS A 126 2.76 -21.56 0.20
C HIS A 126 2.02 -22.07 1.46
N GLU A 127 2.27 -23.33 1.83
CA GLU A 127 1.75 -23.92 3.07
C GLU A 127 2.53 -23.41 4.29
N THR A 128 2.33 -22.13 4.63
CA THR A 128 2.70 -21.62 5.95
C THR A 128 1.68 -22.05 7.01
N SER A 129 1.53 -23.36 7.20
CA SER A 129 0.95 -23.94 8.42
C SER A 129 1.18 -25.46 8.46
N PHE A 130 1.98 -25.94 9.43
CA PHE A 130 1.87 -27.32 9.93
C PHE A 130 1.44 -27.29 11.38
N CYS A 131 0.25 -27.82 11.64
CA CYS A 131 -0.08 -28.55 12.86
C CYS A 131 -1.00 -29.70 12.43
N LEU A 132 -0.55 -30.95 12.59
CA LEU A 132 -1.38 -32.14 12.42
C LEU A 132 -2.34 -32.21 13.62
N GLY A 133 -3.56 -31.71 13.42
CA GLY A 133 -4.68 -31.79 14.36
C GLY A 133 -6.01 -31.54 13.63
N PRO A 134 -7.17 -31.96 14.17
CA PRO A 134 -8.42 -32.10 13.39
C PRO A 134 -9.13 -30.77 13.06
N THR A 135 -8.49 -29.61 13.21
CA THR A 135 -9.10 -28.30 12.98
C THR A 135 -8.12 -27.37 12.28
N LEU A 136 -8.40 -27.03 11.01
CA LEU A 136 -7.78 -25.90 10.31
C LEU A 136 -8.30 -24.62 10.98
N ASP A 137 -7.67 -24.17 12.07
CA ASP A 137 -7.95 -22.86 12.65
C ASP A 137 -7.36 -21.79 11.71
N LEU A 138 -8.16 -21.40 10.72
CA LEU A 138 -7.90 -20.21 9.92
C LEU A 138 -7.89 -18.99 10.86
N PRO A 139 -7.01 -18.00 10.63
CA PRO A 139 -7.01 -16.79 11.44
C PRO A 139 -8.40 -16.15 11.43
N ARG A 140 -8.99 -15.96 12.59
CA ARG A 140 -10.34 -15.45 12.84
C ARG A 140 -10.39 -13.92 12.77
N ASN A 141 -9.25 -13.25 12.95
CA ASN A 141 -9.10 -11.80 12.81
C ASN A 141 -7.82 -11.40 12.04
N ILE A 142 -7.64 -10.10 11.79
CA ILE A 142 -6.50 -9.56 11.03
C ILE A 142 -5.17 -9.78 11.76
N LEU A 143 -5.15 -9.68 13.09
CA LEU A 143 -3.91 -9.77 13.88
C LEU A 143 -3.43 -11.22 14.07
N GLU A 144 -4.30 -12.21 13.86
CA GLU A 144 -3.93 -13.63 13.89
C GLU A 144 -3.17 -14.11 12.63
N HIS A 145 -2.94 -13.25 11.64
CA HIS A 145 -2.11 -13.62 10.49
C HIS A 145 -0.63 -13.55 10.84
N GLU A 146 0.17 -14.44 10.25
CA GLU A 146 1.63 -14.44 10.42
C GLU A 146 2.29 -13.11 10.02
N ARG A 147 1.74 -12.44 8.99
CA ARG A 147 2.28 -11.22 8.41
C ARG A 147 1.14 -10.29 8.01
N VAL A 148 1.20 -9.05 8.47
CA VAL A 148 0.19 -8.02 8.17
C VAL A 148 0.90 -6.76 7.70
N ILE A 149 0.39 -6.15 6.63
CA ILE A 149 0.82 -4.82 6.17
C ILE A 149 -0.41 -3.92 6.15
N ILE A 150 -0.33 -2.77 6.81
CA ILE A 150 -1.31 -1.69 6.74
C ILE A 150 -0.70 -0.58 5.89
N LEU A 151 -1.46 -0.10 4.91
CA LEU A 151 -1.13 1.07 4.12
C LEU A 151 -2.36 1.96 3.93
N GLY A 152 -2.21 3.27 4.11
CA GLY A 152 -3.36 4.18 4.13
C GLY A 152 -3.02 5.64 4.44
N ASP A 153 -3.96 6.54 4.13
CA ASP A 153 -4.08 7.82 4.83
C ASP A 153 -4.59 7.54 6.26
N LEU A 154 -3.66 7.46 7.21
CA LEU A 154 -3.97 7.33 8.63
C LEU A 154 -4.31 8.69 9.28
N ASN A 155 -4.10 9.78 8.54
CA ASN A 155 -4.49 11.15 8.86
C ASN A 155 -3.89 11.75 10.14
N TYR A 156 -2.86 11.11 10.70
CA TYR A 156 -2.08 11.65 11.81
C TYR A 156 -1.33 12.91 11.40
N ARG A 157 -1.25 13.87 12.33
CA ARG A 157 -0.65 15.20 12.11
C ARG A 157 0.59 15.37 12.97
N ILE A 158 1.25 16.52 12.80
CA ILE A 158 2.42 16.91 13.59
C ILE A 158 1.94 17.85 14.71
N SER A 159 2.27 17.51 15.95
CA SER A 159 1.90 18.24 17.17
C SER A 159 2.77 19.48 17.39
N LEU A 160 2.86 20.36 16.39
CA LEU A 160 3.58 21.64 16.45
C LEU A 160 2.74 22.77 15.85
N PRO A 161 3.00 24.04 16.23
CA PRO A 161 2.39 25.18 15.54
C PRO A 161 2.72 25.19 14.04
N GLU A 162 1.76 25.59 13.22
CA GLU A 162 1.86 25.51 11.75
C GLU A 162 3.08 26.25 11.17
N HIS A 163 3.34 27.48 11.65
CA HIS A 163 4.50 28.26 11.23
C HIS A 163 5.82 27.54 11.55
N LYS A 164 5.88 26.82 12.68
CA LYS A 164 7.06 26.09 13.10
C LYS A 164 7.27 24.85 12.25
N ILE A 165 6.18 24.18 11.88
CA ILE A 165 6.22 23.04 10.96
C ILE A 165 6.82 23.49 9.63
N ARG A 166 6.35 24.60 9.05
CA ARG A 166 6.92 25.13 7.80
C ARG A 166 8.39 25.50 7.91
N GLU A 167 8.78 26.19 8.98
CA GLU A 167 10.19 26.53 9.22
C GLU A 167 11.08 25.27 9.22
N LEU A 168 10.64 24.18 9.83
CA LEU A 168 11.37 22.91 9.86
C LEU A 168 11.35 22.20 8.50
N VAL A 169 10.25 22.30 7.76
CA VAL A 169 10.15 21.79 6.38
C VAL A 169 11.13 22.51 5.46
N ASP A 170 11.18 23.84 5.52
CA ASP A 170 12.09 24.66 4.71
C ASP A 170 13.56 24.36 5.03
N LYS A 171 13.86 23.98 6.29
CA LYS A 171 15.18 23.54 6.74
C LYS A 171 15.50 22.08 6.40
N GLY A 172 14.51 21.29 5.98
CA GLY A 172 14.66 19.85 5.80
C GLY A 172 14.88 19.07 7.10
N ASP A 173 14.47 19.61 8.26
CA ASP A 173 14.64 18.97 9.57
C ASP A 173 13.51 17.99 9.86
N TRP A 174 13.55 16.85 9.15
CA TRP A 174 12.57 15.78 9.31
C TRP A 174 12.62 15.14 10.69
N ASN A 175 13.79 15.13 11.34
CA ASN A 175 13.96 14.51 12.65
C ASN A 175 13.14 15.23 13.72
N MET A 176 13.23 16.56 13.78
CA MET A 176 12.44 17.35 14.73
C MET A 176 10.93 17.24 14.47
N LEU A 177 10.54 17.21 13.20
CA LEU A 177 9.15 17.00 12.81
C LEU A 177 8.64 15.62 13.22
N LEU A 178 9.41 14.55 12.97
CA LEU A 178 9.06 13.16 13.33
C LEU A 178 9.09 12.89 14.84
N GLN A 179 9.81 13.68 15.63
CA GLN A 179 9.71 13.65 17.09
C GLN A 179 8.33 14.13 17.57
N ASN A 180 7.66 14.97 16.77
CA ASN A 180 6.35 15.54 17.06
C ASN A 180 5.21 14.92 16.21
N ASP A 181 5.48 13.83 15.48
CA ASP A 181 4.47 13.10 14.71
C ASP A 181 3.54 12.32 15.65
N GLN A 182 2.22 12.55 15.56
CA GLN A 182 1.22 11.97 16.46
C GLN A 182 1.23 10.43 16.43
N LEU A 183 1.31 9.81 15.24
CA LEU A 183 1.35 8.35 15.14
C LEU A 183 2.56 7.77 15.88
N ARG A 184 3.73 8.37 15.68
CA ARG A 184 4.96 7.94 16.37
C ARG A 184 4.90 8.17 17.88
N GLN A 185 4.24 9.22 18.34
CA GLN A 185 4.01 9.46 19.77
C GLN A 185 3.11 8.37 20.35
N GLU A 186 1.92 8.17 19.78
CA GLU A 186 0.97 7.17 20.28
C GLU A 186 1.54 5.73 20.22
N THR A 187 2.34 5.42 19.19
CA THR A 187 3.02 4.11 19.10
C THR A 187 4.09 3.95 20.19
N ARG A 188 4.89 5.00 20.46
CA ARG A 188 5.92 4.96 21.52
C ARG A 188 5.32 4.87 22.91
N ASP A 189 4.18 5.54 23.12
CA ASP A 189 3.46 5.54 24.39
C ASP A 189 2.68 4.22 24.63
N GLY A 190 2.74 3.27 23.67
CA GLY A 190 2.04 1.99 23.75
C GLY A 190 0.52 2.09 23.65
N GLN A 191 0.00 3.22 23.16
CA GLN A 191 -1.45 3.46 23.08
C GLN A 191 -2.09 2.73 21.89
N VAL A 192 -1.35 2.60 20.79
CA VAL A 192 -1.79 1.99 19.53
C VAL A 192 -0.61 1.28 18.85
N PHE A 193 -0.91 0.33 17.98
CA PHE A 193 0.09 -0.33 17.12
C PHE A 193 1.26 -0.99 17.89
N GLU A 194 1.00 -1.57 19.06
CA GLU A 194 2.01 -2.36 19.79
C GLU A 194 2.55 -3.52 18.92
N GLY A 195 3.87 -3.65 18.83
CA GLY A 195 4.55 -4.67 18.03
C GLY A 195 4.61 -4.37 16.52
N TRP A 196 3.98 -3.29 16.05
CA TRP A 196 4.08 -2.89 14.65
C TRP A 196 5.40 -2.17 14.37
N HIS A 197 5.83 -2.27 13.13
CA HIS A 197 7.04 -1.64 12.61
C HIS A 197 6.68 -0.64 11.51
N GLU A 198 7.46 0.44 11.45
CA GLU A 198 7.43 1.43 10.39
C GLU A 198 8.85 1.75 9.94
N GLY A 199 9.03 1.97 8.63
CA GLY A 199 10.30 2.37 8.06
C GLY A 199 10.80 3.72 8.57
N VAL A 200 12.11 3.94 8.45
CA VAL A 200 12.68 5.26 8.70
C VAL A 200 12.22 6.21 7.59
N ILE A 201 11.38 7.18 7.96
CA ILE A 201 10.93 8.23 7.04
C ILE A 201 12.09 9.20 6.80
N ARG A 202 12.52 9.33 5.54
CA ARG A 202 13.58 10.25 5.09
C ARG A 202 13.10 11.23 4.02
N PHE A 203 11.79 11.33 3.84
CA PHE A 203 11.14 12.14 2.81
C PHE A 203 10.23 13.20 3.45
N ALA A 204 10.02 14.30 2.74
CA ALA A 204 9.21 15.41 3.21
C ALA A 204 7.72 15.02 3.41
N PRO A 205 6.98 15.72 4.29
CA PRO A 205 5.56 15.48 4.52
C PRO A 205 4.75 15.35 3.23
N THR A 206 3.82 14.40 3.19
CA THR A 206 3.10 14.02 1.96
C THR A 206 1.81 14.81 1.76
N TYR A 207 1.33 15.50 2.79
CA TYR A 207 0.12 16.32 2.79
C TYR A 207 0.43 17.71 3.37
N LYS A 208 -0.24 18.81 3.03
CA LYS A 208 -1.18 19.02 1.92
C LYS A 208 -0.54 19.93 0.87
N TYR A 209 -0.58 19.54 -0.39
CA TYR A 209 -0.09 20.33 -1.52
C TYR A 209 -1.18 21.17 -2.18
N ASP A 210 -0.80 22.26 -2.83
CA ASP A 210 -1.65 22.83 -3.89
C ASP A 210 -1.61 21.89 -5.11
N LEU A 211 -2.72 21.79 -5.84
CA LEU A 211 -2.84 20.89 -6.99
C LEU A 211 -1.81 21.26 -8.06
N GLU A 212 -1.22 20.24 -8.70
CA GLU A 212 -0.21 20.42 -9.76
C GLU A 212 1.01 21.25 -9.32
N SER A 213 1.24 21.42 -8.02
CA SER A 213 2.30 22.26 -7.44
C SER A 213 3.13 21.49 -6.41
N ASP A 214 4.41 21.89 -6.27
CA ASP A 214 5.30 21.43 -5.19
C ASP A 214 5.20 22.29 -3.93
N SER A 215 4.38 23.33 -3.97
CA SER A 215 4.10 24.17 -2.82
C SER A 215 3.05 23.53 -1.91
N TYR A 216 3.31 23.56 -0.61
CA TYR A 216 2.30 23.21 0.39
C TYR A 216 1.14 24.20 0.35
N TYR A 217 -0.06 23.70 0.63
CA TYR A 217 -1.31 24.45 0.53
C TYR A 217 -1.27 25.76 1.34
N GLY A 218 -1.54 26.87 0.65
CA GLY A 218 -1.59 28.21 1.24
C GLY A 218 -0.23 28.89 1.38
N THR A 219 0.81 28.40 0.69
CA THR A 219 2.12 29.08 0.62
C THR A 219 2.06 30.28 -0.31
N ASP A 220 1.58 30.08 -1.54
CA ASP A 220 1.72 31.07 -2.62
C ASP A 220 0.47 31.93 -2.82
N ASP A 221 -0.70 31.44 -2.39
CA ASP A 221 -1.97 32.12 -2.59
C ASP A 221 -2.38 32.93 -1.34
N PRO A 222 -2.30 34.27 -1.38
CA PRO A 222 -2.66 35.12 -0.24
C PRO A 222 -4.14 35.00 0.14
N THR A 223 -5.02 34.59 -0.78
CA THR A 223 -6.44 34.34 -0.49
C THR A 223 -6.66 33.07 0.34
N LYS A 224 -5.68 32.14 0.31
CA LYS A 224 -5.67 30.90 1.11
C LYS A 224 -4.82 31.01 2.38
N ALA A 225 -4.19 32.15 2.64
CA ALA A 225 -3.31 32.33 3.80
C ALA A 225 -4.00 32.09 5.15
N GLN A 226 -5.31 32.34 5.25
CA GLN A 226 -6.12 32.06 6.45
C GLN A 226 -6.60 30.60 6.53
N LYS A 227 -6.44 29.80 5.46
CA LYS A 227 -6.84 28.39 5.36
C LYS A 227 -5.63 27.45 5.27
N LYS A 228 -4.44 27.93 5.63
CA LYS A 228 -3.20 27.14 5.61
C LYS A 228 -3.39 25.82 6.34
N ARG A 229 -2.90 24.75 5.72
CA ARG A 229 -2.89 23.41 6.30
C ARG A 229 -1.44 23.08 6.60
N ALA A 230 -1.17 22.71 7.84
CA ALA A 230 0.15 22.29 8.25
C ALA A 230 0.59 21.04 7.47
N PRO A 231 1.82 21.02 6.94
CA PRO A 231 2.40 19.82 6.37
C PRO A 231 2.36 18.63 7.35
N ALA A 232 2.03 17.43 6.88
CA ALA A 232 1.95 16.20 7.69
C ALA A 232 2.25 14.93 6.87
N TRP A 233 2.70 13.87 7.57
CA TRP A 233 2.78 12.50 7.02
C TRP A 233 1.48 11.76 7.33
N CYS A 234 0.48 12.01 6.49
CA CYS A 234 -0.82 11.34 6.54
C CYS A 234 -0.74 9.91 6.00
N ASP A 235 0.08 9.70 4.97
CA ASP A 235 0.16 8.48 4.17
C ASP A 235 1.24 7.54 4.71
N ARG A 236 0.85 6.40 5.29
CA ARG A 236 1.75 5.52 6.07
C ARG A 236 1.73 4.08 5.56
N ILE A 237 2.85 3.38 5.73
CA ILE A 237 2.99 1.94 5.49
C ILE A 237 3.65 1.31 6.71
N MET A 238 2.89 0.47 7.43
CA MET A 238 3.32 -0.21 8.64
C MET A 238 3.14 -1.72 8.47
N TRP A 239 3.90 -2.52 9.21
CA TRP A 239 3.77 -3.97 9.17
C TRP A 239 3.90 -4.63 10.55
N LEU A 240 3.35 -5.83 10.67
CA LEU A 240 3.39 -6.68 11.84
C LEU A 240 3.77 -8.10 11.41
N GLY A 241 4.56 -8.78 12.25
CA GLY A 241 4.98 -10.16 12.03
C GLY A 241 6.39 -10.29 11.46
N GLU A 242 6.93 -11.50 11.56
CA GLU A 242 8.32 -11.81 11.19
C GLU A 242 8.49 -12.11 9.70
N GLY A 243 9.74 -12.08 9.23
CA GLY A 243 10.08 -12.38 7.83
C GLY A 243 9.66 -11.31 6.83
N LEU A 244 9.29 -10.12 7.27
CA LEU A 244 9.14 -8.91 6.45
C LEU A 244 10.35 -8.01 6.66
N LYS A 245 11.24 -7.94 5.67
CA LYS A 245 12.40 -7.05 5.68
C LYS A 245 12.18 -5.90 4.72
N GLN A 246 11.94 -4.70 5.26
CA GLN A 246 11.81 -3.49 4.44
C GLN A 246 13.18 -3.02 3.95
N HIS A 247 13.29 -2.76 2.65
CA HIS A 247 14.51 -2.25 2.00
C HIS A 247 14.45 -0.77 1.72
N SER A 248 13.27 -0.28 1.34
CA SER A 248 13.06 1.13 1.05
C SER A 248 11.70 1.59 1.54
N TYR A 249 11.64 2.86 1.92
CA TYR A 249 10.41 3.57 2.23
C TYR A 249 10.52 5.00 1.71
N THR A 250 9.83 5.31 0.62
CA THR A 250 10.00 6.53 -0.16
C THR A 250 8.67 7.17 -0.51
N ARG A 251 8.75 8.44 -0.89
CA ARG A 251 7.66 9.22 -1.50
C ARG A 251 7.84 9.30 -3.01
N ASN A 252 6.76 9.46 -3.74
CA ASN A 252 6.74 9.78 -5.16
C ASN A 252 6.32 11.25 -5.39
N GLU A 253 6.85 11.89 -6.43
CA GLU A 253 6.61 13.32 -6.70
C GLU A 253 5.41 13.60 -7.63
N SER A 254 4.59 12.60 -7.92
CA SER A 254 3.34 12.76 -8.67
C SER A 254 2.43 13.82 -8.02
N LYS A 255 1.92 14.72 -8.87
CA LYS A 255 1.13 15.90 -8.46
C LYS A 255 -0.37 15.74 -8.74
N LEU A 256 -0.83 14.51 -8.96
CA LEU A 256 -2.22 14.19 -9.28
C LEU A 256 -3.21 14.50 -8.15
N SER A 257 -2.71 14.57 -6.92
CA SER A 257 -3.48 14.87 -5.71
C SER A 257 -2.75 15.93 -4.90
N ASP A 258 -3.47 16.49 -3.92
CA ASP A 258 -2.90 17.26 -2.81
C ASP A 258 -2.10 16.38 -1.81
N HIS A 259 -2.02 15.07 -2.06
CA HIS A 259 -1.08 14.14 -1.43
C HIS A 259 0.01 13.70 -2.41
N ARG A 260 1.13 13.24 -1.84
CA ARG A 260 2.21 12.55 -2.56
C ARG A 260 2.16 11.05 -2.26
N PRO A 261 2.17 10.16 -3.28
CA PRO A 261 2.12 8.71 -3.06
C PRO A 261 3.32 8.21 -2.24
N VAL A 262 3.11 7.19 -1.41
CA VAL A 262 4.18 6.54 -0.61
C VAL A 262 4.38 5.09 -1.03
N LYS A 263 5.62 4.63 -1.02
CA LYS A 263 6.04 3.32 -1.54
C LYS A 263 7.01 2.66 -0.58
N ALA A 264 6.81 1.38 -0.31
CA ALA A 264 7.71 0.55 0.47
C ALA A 264 8.02 -0.75 -0.27
N VAL A 265 9.29 -1.14 -0.27
CA VAL A 265 9.77 -2.40 -0.87
C VAL A 265 10.21 -3.35 0.23
N PHE A 266 9.80 -4.61 0.13
CA PHE A 266 10.04 -5.65 1.12
C PHE A 266 10.64 -6.90 0.47
N THR A 267 11.51 -7.58 1.21
CA THR A 267 11.68 -9.04 1.06
C THR A 267 10.76 -9.74 2.05
N ILE A 268 10.08 -10.75 1.56
CA ILE A 268 9.09 -11.56 2.27
C ILE A 268 9.60 -12.99 2.32
N GLN A 269 9.94 -13.46 3.51
CA GLN A 269 10.31 -14.86 3.71
C GLN A 269 9.06 -15.74 3.63
N VAL A 270 9.13 -16.78 2.81
CA VAL A 270 8.07 -17.77 2.63
C VAL A 270 8.60 -19.16 2.97
N LYS A 271 7.78 -19.99 3.60
CA LYS A 271 8.16 -21.38 3.87
C LYS A 271 7.82 -22.23 2.64
N VAL A 272 8.83 -22.67 1.91
CA VAL A 272 8.64 -23.68 0.84
C VAL A 272 8.78 -25.07 1.45
N LEU A 273 7.78 -25.91 1.25
CA LEU A 273 7.93 -27.33 1.56
C LEU A 273 8.77 -28.00 0.49
N GLN A 274 9.92 -28.55 0.87
CA GLN A 274 10.63 -29.49 0.03
C GLN A 274 9.77 -30.76 -0.14
N THR A 275 9.36 -31.01 -1.38
CA THR A 275 8.58 -32.17 -1.84
C THR A 275 9.27 -33.53 -1.56
N ASP A 276 10.55 -33.52 -1.19
CA ASP A 276 11.34 -34.74 -0.93
C ASP A 276 11.00 -35.42 0.41
N ILE A 277 10.39 -34.71 1.36
CA ILE A 277 9.98 -35.31 2.65
C ILE A 277 8.65 -36.06 2.50
N VAL A 278 7.71 -35.52 1.71
CA VAL A 278 6.41 -36.15 1.47
C VAL A 278 6.57 -37.49 0.73
N SER A 279 7.48 -37.56 -0.23
CA SER A 279 7.74 -38.81 -0.96
C SER A 279 8.45 -39.89 -0.14
N ARG A 280 9.12 -39.55 0.98
CA ARG A 280 9.70 -40.52 1.93
C ARG A 280 8.69 -41.00 2.98
N VAL A 281 7.79 -40.14 3.45
CA VAL A 281 6.76 -40.50 4.44
C VAL A 281 5.68 -41.41 3.82
N PHE A 282 5.31 -41.24 2.55
CA PHE A 282 4.32 -42.07 1.87
C PHE A 282 4.86 -43.33 1.16
N ARG A 283 6.17 -43.59 1.22
CA ARG A 283 6.77 -44.87 0.77
C ARG A 283 7.08 -45.83 1.92
N GLY A 284 6.74 -45.45 3.16
CA GLY A 284 6.95 -46.24 4.37
C GLY A 284 5.66 -46.78 5.01
N VAL A 285 4.55 -46.84 4.26
CA VAL A 285 3.29 -47.50 4.66
C VAL A 285 2.91 -48.51 3.58
#